data_AF-A0A9D0Z914-F1
#
_entry.id   AF-A0A9D0Z914-F1
#
_cell.length_a   1.000
_cell.length_b   1.000
_cell.length_c   1.000
_cell.angle_alpha   90.00
_cell.angle_beta   90.00
_cell.angle_gamma   90.00
#
_symmetry.space_group_name_H-M   'P 1'
#
loop_
_entity.id
_entity.type
_entity.pdbx_description
1 polymer ?
#
loop_
_entity_poly.entity_id
_entity_poly.type
_entity_poly.pdbx_seq_one_letter_code
_entity_poly.pdbx_strand_id
1 'polypeptide(L)'
;ILMLCVGFIEEVIFRGFLFKAIGKDNVKTAIIISSVTFGIGHLVNLVNGSGMALVANLFQIVGAISFGFLFVILFYRGRSLLPCIVTHSMINILSAFANQASLSVEKRMISTLIELAIILAYALFLIKTPPKNQLS
;
A
#
# COMPACT_ATOMS: atom_id res chain seq x y z
N ILE A 1 3.72 -10.28 15.82
CA ILE A 1 2.27 -10.36 16.08
C ILE A 1 1.59 -9.00 15.85
N LEU A 2 2.00 -7.92 16.54
CA LEU A 2 1.37 -6.60 16.38
C LEU A 2 1.33 -6.09 14.92
N MET A 3 2.45 -6.17 14.18
CA MET A 3 2.51 -5.71 12.78
C MET A 3 1.66 -6.54 11.81
N LEU A 4 1.43 -7.82 12.12
CA LEU A 4 0.50 -8.67 11.35
C LEU A 4 -0.95 -8.24 11.59
N CYS A 5 -1.30 -7.92 12.83
CA CYS A 5 -2.62 -7.39 13.16
C CYS A 5 -2.87 -6.02 12.51
N VAL A 6 -1.87 -5.14 12.50
CA VAL A 6 -1.95 -3.82 11.83
C VAL A 6 -2.20 -4.02 10.33
N GLY A 7 -1.35 -4.80 9.65
CA GLY A 7 -1.53 -5.07 8.21
C GLY A 7 -2.90 -5.68 7.92
N PHE A 8 -3.36 -6.63 8.73
CA PHE A 8 -4.70 -7.21 8.61
C PHE A 8 -5.82 -6.15 8.73
N ILE A 9 -5.80 -5.34 9.79
CA ILE A 9 -6.82 -4.32 10.06
C ILE A 9 -6.86 -3.29 8.94
N GLU A 10 -5.70 -2.80 8.51
CA GLU A 10 -5.60 -1.81 7.43
C GLU A 10 -6.16 -2.39 6.11
N GLU A 11 -5.80 -3.62 5.74
CA GLU A 11 -6.38 -4.24 4.53
C GLU A 11 -7.91 -4.41 4.62
N VAL A 12 -8.43 -4.81 5.77
CA VAL A 12 -9.88 -4.94 5.99
C VAL A 12 -10.58 -3.58 5.89
N ILE A 13 -10.03 -2.53 6.49
CA ILE A 13 -10.62 -1.18 6.44
C ILE A 13 -10.60 -0.64 5.01
N PHE A 14 -9.43 -0.60 4.37
CA PHE A 14 -9.30 0.10 3.10
C PHE A 14 -9.85 -0.72 1.91
N ARG A 15 -9.58 -2.02 1.83
CA ARG A 15 -10.00 -2.85 0.68
C ARG A 15 -11.28 -3.64 1.00
N GLY A 16 -11.41 -4.13 2.22
CA GLY A 16 -12.59 -4.88 2.67
C GLY A 16 -13.85 -4.01 2.79
N PHE A 17 -13.73 -2.80 3.34
CA PHE A 17 -14.85 -1.88 3.56
C PHE A 17 -14.86 -0.69 2.60
N LEU A 18 -13.87 0.21 2.67
CA LEU A 18 -13.89 1.49 1.94
C LEU A 18 -13.97 1.29 0.41
N PHE A 19 -13.08 0.47 -0.15
CA PHE A 19 -13.11 0.14 -1.58
C PHE A 19 -14.43 -0.52 -1.99
N LYS A 20 -14.93 -1.49 -1.22
CA LYS A 20 -16.21 -2.16 -1.53
C LYS A 20 -17.41 -1.22 -1.42
N ALA A 21 -17.39 -0.25 -0.52
CA ALA A 21 -18.47 0.71 -0.36
C ALA A 21 -18.59 1.62 -1.58
N ILE A 22 -17.48 2.26 -1.98
CA ILE A 22 -17.43 3.19 -3.13
C ILE A 22 -17.52 2.44 -4.46
N GLY A 23 -16.94 1.24 -4.52
CA GLY A 23 -16.87 0.43 -5.74
C GLY A 23 -18.22 -0.08 -6.25
N LYS A 24 -19.28 0.01 -5.43
CA LYS A 24 -20.66 -0.25 -5.86
C LYS A 24 -21.13 0.75 -6.92
N ASP A 25 -20.68 2.00 -6.81
CA ASP A 25 -21.10 3.09 -7.70
C ASP A 25 -20.05 3.39 -8.76
N ASN A 26 -18.77 3.45 -8.36
CA ASN A 26 -17.68 3.78 -9.28
C ASN A 26 -16.35 3.14 -8.86
N VAL A 27 -15.97 2.08 -9.59
CA VAL A 27 -14.73 1.34 -9.35
C VAL A 27 -13.49 2.23 -9.51
N LYS A 28 -13.44 3.13 -10.50
CA LYS A 28 -12.27 4.01 -10.70
C LYS A 28 -12.09 4.95 -9.53
N THR A 29 -13.18 5.56 -9.06
CA THR A 29 -13.17 6.41 -7.86
C THR A 29 -12.76 5.63 -6.62
N ALA A 30 -13.28 4.40 -6.45
CA ALA A 30 -12.91 3.53 -5.34
C ALA A 30 -11.41 3.20 -5.32
N ILE A 31 -10.80 2.95 -6.48
CA ILE A 31 -9.36 2.74 -6.60
C ILE A 31 -8.58 3.96 -6.10
N ILE A 32 -8.93 5.15 -6.59
CA ILE A 32 -8.24 6.39 -6.23
C ILE A 32 -8.40 6.69 -4.74
N ILE A 33 -9.64 6.74 -4.25
CA ILE A 33 -9.93 7.11 -2.86
C ILE A 33 -9.31 6.11 -1.90
N SER A 34 -9.47 4.80 -2.13
CA SER A 34 -8.88 3.79 -1.24
C SER A 34 -7.35 3.86 -1.20
N SER A 35 -6.68 4.18 -2.32
CA SER A 35 -5.22 4.24 -2.38
C SER A 35 -4.67 5.50 -1.72
N VAL A 36 -5.29 6.65 -2.00
CA VAL A 36 -4.87 7.95 -1.46
C VAL A 36 -5.11 8.01 0.04
N THR A 37 -6.29 7.59 0.50
CA THR A 37 -6.62 7.59 1.94
C THR A 37 -5.74 6.62 2.73
N PHE A 38 -5.36 5.48 2.15
CA PHE A 38 -4.40 4.56 2.75
C PHE A 38 -3.04 5.25 2.99
N GLY A 39 -2.48 5.90 1.97
CA GLY A 39 -1.22 6.62 2.12
C GLY A 39 -1.29 7.81 3.08
N ILE A 40 -2.38 8.58 3.04
CA ILE A 40 -2.66 9.69 3.97
C ILE A 40 -2.73 9.19 5.42
N GLY A 41 -3.21 7.97 5.67
CA GLY A 41 -3.23 7.36 7.00
C GLY A 41 -1.85 7.34 7.68
N HIS A 42 -0.77 7.30 6.91
CA HIS A 42 0.60 7.35 7.46
C HIS A 42 1.08 8.75 7.84
N LEU A 43 0.31 9.83 7.58
CA LEU A 43 0.60 11.15 8.14
C LEU A 43 0.56 11.14 9.68
N VAL A 44 -0.14 10.19 10.29
CA VAL A 44 -0.13 10.00 11.75
C VAL A 44 1.31 9.80 12.28
N ASN A 45 2.21 9.23 11.48
CA ASN A 45 3.62 9.07 11.85
C ASN A 45 4.39 10.40 11.93
N LEU A 46 3.94 11.42 11.19
CA LEU A 46 4.48 12.78 11.27
C LEU A 46 4.05 13.46 12.57
N VAL A 47 2.79 13.25 12.98
CA VAL A 47 2.21 13.86 14.20
C VAL A 47 2.67 13.16 15.48
N ASN A 48 2.87 11.84 15.43
CA ASN A 48 3.29 11.04 16.59
C ASN A 48 4.80 11.12 16.89
N GLY A 49 5.55 11.96 16.18
CA GLY A 49 6.97 12.19 16.48
C GLY A 49 7.84 10.95 16.24
N SER A 50 7.62 10.22 15.14
CA SER A 50 8.35 9.00 14.76
C SER A 50 9.89 9.14 14.69
N GLY A 51 10.45 10.33 14.92
CA GLY A 51 11.88 10.64 14.79
C GLY A 51 12.35 10.76 13.35
N MET A 52 11.47 10.49 12.37
CA MET A 52 11.79 10.61 10.95
C MET A 52 11.74 12.07 10.50
N ALA A 53 12.74 12.48 9.71
CA ALA A 53 12.74 13.77 9.03
C ALA A 53 11.46 13.92 8.18
N LEU A 54 10.97 15.16 8.03
CA LEU A 54 9.78 15.49 7.23
C LEU A 54 9.85 14.87 5.82
N VAL A 55 11.01 14.97 5.17
CA VAL A 55 11.24 14.40 3.84
C VAL A 55 11.03 12.88 3.83
N ALA A 56 11.54 12.15 4.82
CA ALA A 56 11.37 10.70 4.89
C ALA A 56 9.89 10.30 5.07
N ASN A 57 9.11 11.07 5.84
CA ASN A 57 7.67 10.86 5.98
C ASN A 57 6.93 11.10 4.66
N LEU A 58 7.29 12.14 3.90
CA LEU A 58 6.67 12.39 2.60
C LEU A 58 6.92 11.24 1.61
N PHE A 59 8.14 10.69 1.58
CA PHE A 59 8.45 9.51 0.77
C PHE A 59 7.69 8.26 1.26
N GLN A 60 7.51 8.10 2.57
CA GLN A 60 6.68 7.02 3.11
C GLN A 60 5.23 7.12 2.60
N ILE A 61 4.64 8.31 2.60
CA ILE A 61 3.28 8.53 2.10
C ILE A 61 3.20 8.17 0.61
N VAL A 62 4.15 8.63 -0.19
CA VAL A 62 4.20 8.30 -1.63
C VAL A 62 4.29 6.79 -1.84
N GLY A 63 5.21 6.10 -1.15
CA GLY A 63 5.33 4.65 -1.23
C GLY A 63 4.05 3.92 -0.80
N ALA A 64 3.41 4.38 0.27
CA ALA A 64 2.16 3.81 0.74
C ALA A 64 0.99 4.02 -0.22
N ILE A 65 0.86 5.18 -0.87
CA ILE A 65 -0.15 5.40 -1.92
C ILE A 65 0.05 4.39 -3.06
N SER A 66 1.31 4.14 -3.44
CA SER A 66 1.63 3.21 -4.53
C SER A 66 1.35 1.75 -4.18
N PHE A 67 1.70 1.30 -2.97
CA PHE A 67 1.27 -0.01 -2.48
C PHE A 67 -0.25 -0.09 -2.34
N GLY A 68 -0.89 0.99 -1.87
CA GLY A 68 -2.33 1.19 -1.84
C GLY A 68 -2.97 0.83 -3.17
N PHE A 69 -2.50 1.46 -4.23
CA PHE A 69 -2.96 1.26 -5.60
C PHE A 69 -2.73 -0.18 -6.09
N LEU A 70 -1.54 -0.73 -5.89
CA LEU A 70 -1.24 -2.11 -6.31
C LEU A 70 -2.14 -3.13 -5.60
N PHE A 71 -2.30 -3.01 -4.29
CA PHE A 71 -3.14 -3.93 -3.51
C PHE A 71 -4.60 -3.82 -3.89
N VAL A 72 -5.11 -2.63 -4.21
CA VAL A 72 -6.47 -2.52 -4.76
C VAL A 72 -6.59 -3.27 -6.09
N ILE A 73 -5.62 -3.18 -7.01
CA ILE A 73 -5.66 -3.93 -8.27
C ILE A 73 -5.65 -5.45 -8.00
N LEU A 74 -4.76 -5.91 -7.12
CA LEU A 74 -4.65 -7.32 -6.75
C LEU A 74 -5.95 -7.83 -6.11
N PHE A 75 -6.50 -7.07 -5.17
CA PHE A 75 -7.76 -7.39 -4.51
C PHE A 75 -8.93 -7.42 -5.50
N TYR A 76 -9.06 -6.40 -6.35
CA TYR A 76 -10.13 -6.30 -7.33
C TYR A 76 -10.13 -7.48 -8.30
N ARG A 77 -8.94 -7.92 -8.73
CA ARG A 77 -8.77 -9.04 -9.66
C ARG A 77 -8.91 -10.41 -8.99
N GLY A 78 -8.28 -10.59 -7.83
CA GLY A 78 -8.17 -11.87 -7.12
C GLY A 78 -9.30 -12.15 -6.14
N ARG A 79 -10.09 -11.14 -5.77
CA ARG A 79 -11.19 -11.20 -4.79
C ARG A 79 -10.78 -11.72 -3.41
N SER A 80 -9.49 -11.74 -3.11
CA SER A 80 -8.91 -12.22 -1.85
C SER A 80 -8.06 -11.12 -1.22
N LEU A 81 -8.29 -10.87 0.07
CA LEU A 81 -7.46 -9.96 0.87
C LEU A 81 -6.14 -10.60 1.28
N LEU A 82 -6.04 -11.94 1.27
CA LEU A 82 -4.91 -12.66 1.85
C LEU A 82 -3.54 -12.26 1.26
N PRO A 83 -3.35 -12.12 -0.07
CA PRO A 83 -2.09 -11.66 -0.62
C PRO A 83 -1.72 -10.26 -0.13
N CYS A 84 -2.69 -9.35 -0.07
CA CYS A 84 -2.47 -7.99 0.40
C CYS A 84 -2.08 -7.98 1.89
N ILE A 85 -2.79 -8.75 2.73
CA ILE A 85 -2.51 -8.83 4.17
C ILE A 85 -1.10 -9.35 4.44
N VAL A 86 -0.71 -10.44 3.78
CA VAL A 86 0.62 -11.04 3.96
C VAL A 86 1.70 -10.07 3.51
N THR A 87 1.61 -9.55 2.29
CA THR A 87 2.64 -8.63 1.75
C THR A 87 2.71 -7.34 2.56
N HIS A 88 1.58 -6.75 2.93
CA HIS A 88 1.56 -5.54 3.75
C HIS A 88 2.19 -5.78 5.12
N SER A 89 1.84 -6.88 5.79
CA SER A 89 2.44 -7.23 7.08
C SER A 89 3.95 -7.40 6.99
N MET A 90 4.46 -8.00 5.91
CA MET A 90 5.89 -8.10 5.64
C MET A 90 6.53 -6.72 5.44
N ILE A 91 5.91 -5.82 4.68
CA ILE A 91 6.40 -4.45 4.49
C ILE A 91 6.46 -3.70 5.83
N ASN A 92 5.44 -3.81 6.67
CA ASN A 92 5.44 -3.17 7.99
C ASN A 92 6.56 -3.71 8.89
N ILE A 93 6.81 -5.01 8.86
CA ILE A 93 7.93 -5.62 9.58
C ILE A 93 9.27 -5.10 9.04
N LEU A 94 9.48 -5.11 7.72
CA LEU A 94 10.72 -4.61 7.10
C LEU A 94 10.96 -3.12 7.37
N SER A 95 9.90 -2.32 7.34
CA SER A 95 9.94 -0.89 7.68
C SER A 95 10.31 -0.66 9.14
N ALA A 96 9.76 -1.47 10.06
CA ALA A 96 10.14 -1.41 11.48
C ALA A 96 11.62 -1.77 11.70
N PHE A 97 12.15 -2.78 11.00
CA PHE A 97 13.58 -3.11 11.03
C PHE A 97 14.45 -1.98 10.45
N ALA A 98 14.05 -1.40 9.32
CA ALA A 98 14.73 -0.25 8.71
C ALA A 98 14.79 0.97 9.65
N ASN A 99 13.72 1.20 10.42
CA ASN A 99 13.67 2.24 11.45
C ASN A 99 14.63 1.95 12.60
N GLN A 100 14.66 0.72 13.13
CA GLN A 100 15.60 0.33 14.18
C GLN A 100 17.07 0.41 13.72
N ALA A 101 17.33 0.05 12.46
CA ALA A 101 18.66 0.17 11.86
C ALA A 101 19.08 1.63 11.55
N SER A 102 18.22 2.62 11.83
CA SER A 102 18.48 4.05 11.61
C SER A 102 18.96 4.37 10.18
N LEU A 103 18.35 3.72 9.17
CA LEU A 103 18.69 3.98 7.77
C LEU A 103 18.57 5.48 7.43
N SER A 104 19.56 6.00 6.70
CA SER A 104 19.60 7.40 6.27
C SER A 104 18.42 7.76 5.38
N VAL A 105 18.07 9.05 5.36
CA VAL A 105 16.99 9.60 4.51
C VAL A 105 17.23 9.26 3.04
N GLU A 106 18.48 9.38 2.58
CA GLU A 106 18.87 9.05 1.20
C GLU A 106 18.56 7.60 0.85
N LYS A 107 18.93 6.63 1.71
CA LYS A 107 18.64 5.22 1.48
C LYS A 107 17.13 4.96 1.38
N ARG A 108 16.33 5.61 2.23
CA ARG A 108 14.87 5.50 2.19
C ARG A 108 14.29 6.06 0.90
N MET A 109 14.77 7.22 0.45
CA MET A 109 14.35 7.81 -0.82
C MET A 109 14.66 6.88 -2.00
N ILE A 110 15.88 6.34 -2.06
CA ILE A 110 16.29 5.40 -3.10
C ILE A 110 15.40 4.15 -3.08
N SER A 111 15.17 3.56 -1.90
CA SER A 111 14.28 2.40 -1.74
C SER A 111 12.86 2.71 -2.24
N THR A 112 12.27 3.84 -1.85
CA THR A 112 10.93 4.24 -2.31
C THR A 112 10.88 4.43 -3.83
N LEU A 113 11.90 5.03 -4.44
CA LEU A 113 11.95 5.21 -5.90
C LEU A 113 12.04 3.86 -6.65
N ILE A 114 12.82 2.91 -6.13
CA ILE A 114 12.91 1.55 -6.68
C ILE A 114 11.57 0.84 -6.53
N GLU A 115 10.94 0.91 -5.36
CA GLU A 115 9.62 0.33 -5.09
C GLU A 115 8.56 0.90 -6.04
N LEU A 116 8.55 2.22 -6.24
CA LEU A 116 7.66 2.89 -7.20
C LEU A 116 7.82 2.32 -8.61
N ALA A 117 9.06 2.18 -9.09
CA ALA A 117 9.32 1.64 -10.42
C ALA A 117 8.81 0.19 -10.55
N ILE A 118 9.06 -0.65 -9.56
CA ILE A 118 8.61 -2.05 -9.53
C ILE A 118 7.07 -2.12 -9.50
N ILE A 119 6.44 -1.33 -8.63
CA ILE A 119 4.98 -1.28 -8.47
C ILE A 119 4.33 -0.82 -9.77
N LEU A 120 4.83 0.24 -10.41
CA LEU A 120 4.29 0.74 -11.67
C LEU A 120 4.43 -0.31 -12.78
N ALA A 121 5.62 -0.92 -12.91
CA ALA A 121 5.83 -1.98 -13.90
C ALA A 121 4.87 -3.16 -13.67
N TYR A 122 4.70 -3.60 -12.43
CA TYR A 122 3.83 -4.72 -12.10
C TYR A 122 2.34 -4.38 -12.25
N ALA A 123 1.92 -3.19 -11.84
CA ALA A 123 0.55 -2.71 -12.05
C ALA A 123 0.21 -2.62 -13.54
N LEU A 124 1.12 -2.09 -14.37
CA LEU A 124 0.95 -2.06 -15.82
C LEU A 124 0.86 -3.45 -16.44
N PHE A 125 1.70 -4.38 -15.99
CA PHE A 125 1.63 -5.79 -16.38
C PHE A 125 0.25 -6.37 -16.05
N LEU A 126 -0.22 -6.21 -14.81
CA LEU A 126 -1.52 -6.71 -14.37
C LEU A 126 -2.67 -6.09 -15.15
N ILE A 127 -2.64 -4.79 -15.44
CA ILE A 127 -3.67 -4.11 -16.23
C ILE A 127 -3.71 -4.66 -17.67
N LYS A 128 -2.55 -4.97 -18.26
CA LYS A 128 -2.46 -5.50 -19.62
C LYS A 128 -2.80 -6.99 -19.75
N THR A 129 -2.67 -7.77 -18.67
CA THR A 129 -3.03 -9.20 -18.68
C THR A 129 -4.36 -9.41 -17.95
N PRO A 130 -5.50 -9.68 -18.62
CA PRO A 130 -6.77 -9.92 -17.92
C PRO A 130 -6.76 -11.22 -17.09
N PRO A 131 -7.63 -11.36 -16.06
CA PRO A 131 -7.72 -12.60 -15.29
C PRO A 131 -8.25 -13.74 -16.17
N LYS A 132 -7.71 -14.95 -16.02
CA LYS A 132 -8.12 -16.14 -16.80
C LYS A 132 -9.63 -16.44 -16.73
N ASN A 133 -10.31 -16.02 -15.67
CA ASN A 133 -11.74 -16.27 -15.43
C ASN A 133 -12.69 -15.25 -16.11
N GLN A 134 -12.18 -14.41 -17.03
CA GLN A 134 -13.00 -13.52 -17.87
C GLN A 134 -12.90 -13.84 -19.37
N LEU A 135 -12.39 -15.03 -19.71
CA LEU A 135 -12.30 -15.57 -21.09
C LEU A 135 -13.36 -16.65 -21.38
N SER A 136 -14.42 -16.74 -20.57
CA SER A 136 -15.55 -17.66 -20.77
C SER A 136 -16.84 -16.90 -21.06
#